data_AF-A0A923SXJ5-F1
#
_entry.id   AF-A0A923SXJ5-F1
#
_cell.length_a   1.000
_cell.length_b   1.000
_cell.length_c   1.000
_cell.angle_alpha   90.00
_cell.angle_beta   90.00
_cell.angle_gamma   90.00
#
_symmetry.space_group_name_H-M   'P 1'
#
loop_
_entity.id
_entity.type
_entity.pdbx_description
1 polymer ?
#
loop_
_entity_poly.entity_id
_entity_poly.type
_entity_poly.pdbx_seq_one_letter_code
_entity_poly.pdbx_strand_id
1 'polypeptide(L)'
;MNMNALKEIISDLVDKEKTSAIKNHGYTLSDYEGLALLREEICEAQSEIKLIAIWEVALKQSVYRDECHQYSKLVNEIKQKAINGACELIQVAAMCDKFKESREVRESESKA
;
A
#
# COMPACT_ATOMS: atom_id res chain seq x y z
N MET A 1 -3.94 4.54 20.95
CA MET A 1 -4.18 3.24 20.30
C MET A 1 -2.93 2.39 20.46
N ASN A 2 -3.06 1.13 20.86
CA ASN A 2 -1.90 0.22 20.95
C ASN A 2 -1.67 -0.47 19.58
N MET A 3 -0.54 -1.17 19.45
CA MET A 3 -0.18 -1.84 18.19
C MET A 3 -1.20 -2.91 17.76
N ASN A 4 -1.83 -3.61 18.72
CA ASN A 4 -2.80 -4.66 18.40
C ASN A 4 -4.10 -4.06 17.83
N ALA A 5 -4.65 -3.03 18.48
CA ALA A 5 -5.82 -2.31 17.98
C ALA A 5 -5.55 -1.64 16.61
N LEU A 6 -4.32 -1.15 16.37
CA LEU A 6 -3.95 -0.65 15.04
C LEU A 6 -3.94 -1.77 14.00
N LYS A 7 -3.41 -2.95 14.32
CA LYS A 7 -3.42 -4.11 13.42
C LYS A 7 -4.84 -4.56 13.09
N GLU A 8 -5.75 -4.57 14.06
CA GLU A 8 -7.17 -4.89 13.83
C GLU A 8 -7.80 -3.92 12.82
N ILE A 9 -7.60 -2.61 13.00
CA ILE A 9 -8.11 -1.61 12.05
C ILE A 9 -7.49 -1.80 10.67
N ILE A 10 -6.19 -2.09 10.59
CA ILE A 10 -5.51 -2.36 9.32
C ILE A 10 -6.10 -3.60 8.65
N SER A 11 -6.33 -4.69 9.38
CA SER A 11 -6.98 -5.89 8.85
C SER A 11 -8.36 -5.58 8.29
N ASP A 12 -9.17 -4.80 8.99
CA ASP A 12 -10.49 -4.36 8.47
C ASP A 12 -10.37 -3.53 7.18
N LEU A 13 -9.32 -2.71 7.06
CA LEU A 13 -9.06 -1.93 5.84
C LEU A 13 -8.60 -2.83 4.69
N VAL A 14 -7.79 -3.85 4.96
CA VAL A 14 -7.36 -4.86 3.98
C VAL A 14 -8.58 -5.59 3.40
N ASP A 15 -9.52 -6.03 4.26
CA ASP A 15 -10.73 -6.71 3.82
C ASP A 15 -11.62 -5.81 2.96
N LYS A 16 -11.75 -4.52 3.33
CA LYS A 16 -12.50 -3.53 2.56
C LYS A 16 -11.87 -3.27 1.20
N GLU A 17 -10.55 -3.13 1.14
CA GLU A 17 -9.82 -2.92 -0.10
C GLU A 17 -9.94 -4.12 -1.03
N LYS A 18 -9.73 -5.35 -0.51
CA LYS A 18 -9.92 -6.58 -1.28
C LYS A 18 -11.32 -6.66 -1.88
N THR A 19 -12.34 -6.41 -1.06
CA THR A 19 -13.75 -6.41 -1.47
C THR A 19 -14.02 -5.36 -2.54
N SER A 20 -13.47 -4.14 -2.38
CA SER A 20 -13.55 -3.07 -3.38
C SER A 20 -12.90 -3.48 -4.71
N ALA A 21 -11.69 -4.01 -4.66
CA ALA A 21 -10.93 -4.43 -5.83
C ALA A 21 -11.61 -5.59 -6.59
N ILE A 22 -12.21 -6.56 -5.89
CA ILE A 22 -13.00 -7.63 -6.50
C ILE A 22 -14.29 -7.06 -7.12
N LYS A 23 -14.98 -6.16 -6.42
CA LYS A 23 -16.21 -5.54 -6.92
C LYS A 23 -15.98 -4.72 -8.20
N ASN A 24 -14.87 -3.98 -8.25
CA ASN A 24 -14.60 -3.05 -9.34
C ASN A 24 -13.90 -3.70 -10.54
N HIS A 25 -13.09 -4.74 -10.30
CA HIS A 25 -12.23 -5.35 -11.34
C HIS A 25 -12.41 -6.86 -11.50
N GLY A 26 -13.25 -7.50 -10.68
CA GLY A 26 -13.41 -8.95 -10.65
C GLY A 26 -12.24 -9.68 -10.00
N TYR A 27 -12.35 -11.00 -9.95
CA TYR A 27 -11.24 -11.90 -9.63
C TYR A 27 -10.21 -11.89 -10.77
N THR A 28 -8.97 -12.22 -10.44
CA THR A 28 -7.94 -12.39 -11.47
C THR A 28 -8.28 -13.60 -12.34
N LEU A 29 -7.93 -13.56 -13.61
CA LEU A 29 -8.18 -14.62 -14.58
C LEU A 29 -7.02 -15.61 -14.66
N SER A 30 -5.85 -15.26 -14.12
CA SER A 30 -4.67 -16.12 -14.10
C SER A 30 -3.72 -15.81 -12.94
N ASP A 31 -2.82 -16.74 -12.65
CA ASP A 31 -1.72 -16.53 -11.69
C ASP A 31 -0.76 -15.42 -12.18
N TYR A 32 -0.59 -15.27 -13.50
CA TYR A 32 0.25 -14.21 -14.09
C TYR A 32 -0.34 -12.83 -13.83
N GLU A 33 -1.64 -12.65 -14.07
CA GLU A 33 -2.34 -11.39 -13.79
C GLU A 33 -2.31 -11.05 -12.30
N GLY A 34 -2.58 -12.02 -11.42
CA GLY A 34 -2.49 -11.78 -9.99
C GLY A 34 -1.08 -11.40 -9.54
N LEU A 35 -0.04 -12.00 -10.11
CA LEU A 35 1.34 -11.64 -9.81
C LEU A 35 1.66 -10.23 -10.33
N ALA A 36 1.14 -9.84 -11.50
CA ALA A 36 1.34 -8.52 -12.06
C ALA A 36 0.75 -7.43 -11.14
N LEU A 37 -0.50 -7.59 -10.71
CA LEU A 37 -1.17 -6.66 -9.79
C LEU A 37 -0.43 -6.57 -8.45
N LEU A 38 -0.07 -7.70 -7.83
CA LEU A 38 0.68 -7.68 -6.56
C LEU A 38 2.02 -6.95 -6.71
N ARG A 39 2.71 -7.11 -7.85
CA ARG A 39 3.98 -6.43 -8.11
C ARG A 39 3.81 -4.92 -8.32
N GLU A 40 2.70 -4.50 -8.89
CA GLU A 40 2.35 -3.09 -9.06
C GLU A 40 2.24 -2.39 -7.70
N GLU A 41 1.39 -2.92 -6.80
CA GLU A 41 1.22 -2.37 -5.45
C GLU A 41 2.54 -2.34 -4.65
N ILE A 42 3.37 -3.39 -4.76
CA ILE A 42 4.70 -3.40 -4.13
C ILE A 42 5.60 -2.29 -4.70
N CYS A 43 5.55 -2.05 -6.01
CA CYS A 43 6.34 -1.01 -6.67
C CYS A 43 5.91 0.39 -6.23
N GLU A 44 4.60 0.61 -6.07
CA GLU A 44 4.02 1.85 -5.59
C GLU A 44 4.43 2.11 -4.13
N ALA A 45 4.29 1.12 -3.25
CA ALA A 45 4.76 1.21 -1.86
C ALA A 45 6.26 1.54 -1.77
N GLN A 46 7.09 0.89 -2.59
CA GLN A 46 8.52 1.18 -2.66
C GLN A 46 8.81 2.60 -3.15
N SER A 47 8.00 3.11 -4.08
CA SER A 47 8.15 4.46 -4.61
C SER A 47 7.84 5.51 -3.54
N GLU A 48 6.79 5.30 -2.75
CA GLU A 48 6.44 6.16 -1.61
C GLU A 48 7.53 6.16 -0.53
N ILE A 49 8.12 4.99 -0.20
CA ILE A 49 9.26 4.88 0.73
C ILE A 49 10.49 5.65 0.22
N LYS A 50 10.79 5.56 -1.08
CA LYS A 50 11.91 6.33 -1.68
C LYS A 50 11.68 7.83 -1.55
N LEU A 51 10.45 8.30 -1.76
CA LEU A 51 10.09 9.71 -1.60
C LEU A 51 10.23 10.19 -0.16
N ILE A 52 9.83 9.37 0.84
CA ILE A 52 10.07 9.67 2.26
C ILE A 52 11.56 9.93 2.52
N ALA A 53 12.44 9.06 2.02
CA ALA A 53 13.88 9.21 2.20
C ALA A 53 14.43 10.49 1.53
N ILE A 54 13.94 10.83 0.34
CA ILE A 54 14.32 12.07 -0.35
C ILE A 54 13.92 13.30 0.49
N TRP A 55 12.70 13.32 1.01
CA TRP A 55 12.20 14.44 1.81
C TRP A 55 12.87 14.53 3.19
N GLU A 56 13.23 13.40 3.79
CA GLU A 56 14.02 13.36 5.03
C GLU A 56 15.40 14.01 4.82
N VAL A 57 16.09 13.66 3.73
CA VAL A 57 17.39 14.25 3.40
C VAL A 57 17.25 15.77 3.18
N ALA A 58 16.20 16.22 2.50
CA ALA A 58 15.93 17.64 2.30
C ALA A 58 15.64 18.35 3.64
N LEU A 59 14.81 17.77 4.50
CA LEU A 59 14.52 18.30 5.84
C LEU A 59 15.80 18.44 6.66
N LYS A 60 16.63 17.40 6.68
CA LYS A 60 17.92 17.40 7.37
C LYS A 60 18.83 18.53 6.89
N GLN A 61 18.92 18.74 5.57
CA GLN A 61 19.72 19.82 5.00
C GLN A 61 19.20 21.21 5.41
N SER A 62 17.88 21.43 5.34
CA SER A 62 17.28 22.69 5.79
C SER A 62 17.48 22.93 7.27
N VAL A 63 17.41 21.89 8.11
CA VAL A 63 17.70 21.99 9.55
C VAL A 63 19.15 22.42 9.80
N TYR A 64 20.10 21.85 9.08
CA TYR A 64 21.52 22.22 9.21
C TYR A 64 21.84 23.64 8.73
N ARG A 65 20.97 24.23 7.90
CA ARG A 65 21.12 25.59 7.36
C ARG A 65 20.24 26.64 8.07
N ASP A 66 19.48 26.24 9.09
CA ASP A 66 18.49 27.06 9.78
C ASP A 66 17.42 27.67 8.84
N GLU A 67 17.03 26.94 7.79
CA GLU A 67 16.01 27.34 6.82
C GLU A 67 14.59 27.06 7.34
N CYS A 68 14.25 27.64 8.49
CA CYS A 68 13.04 27.31 9.25
C CYS A 68 11.72 27.47 8.47
N HIS A 69 11.69 28.35 7.47
CA HIS A 69 10.54 28.55 6.59
C HIS A 69 10.19 27.30 5.74
N GLN A 70 11.10 26.34 5.57
CA GLN A 70 10.87 25.12 4.79
C GLN A 70 10.35 23.94 5.62
N TYR A 71 10.52 23.95 6.95
CA TYR A 71 10.30 22.75 7.78
C TYR A 71 8.88 22.23 7.69
N SER A 72 7.88 23.12 7.80
CA SER A 72 6.47 22.75 7.74
C SER A 72 6.12 22.04 6.43
N LYS A 73 6.61 22.58 5.30
CA LYS A 73 6.42 21.96 3.98
C LYS A 73 7.03 20.56 3.94
N LEU A 74 8.30 20.43 4.29
CA LEU A 74 9.04 19.17 4.19
C LEU A 74 8.47 18.07 5.12
N VAL A 75 8.10 18.43 6.35
CA VAL A 75 7.45 17.49 7.28
C VAL A 75 6.07 17.05 6.76
N ASN A 76 5.31 17.95 6.15
CA ASN A 76 4.03 17.60 5.54
C ASN A 76 4.21 16.66 4.35
N GLU A 77 5.22 16.86 3.50
CA GLU A 77 5.53 15.94 2.40
C GLU A 77 5.87 14.54 2.93
N ILE A 78 6.73 14.44 3.96
CA ILE A 78 7.06 13.16 4.60
C ILE A 78 5.79 12.48 5.12
N LYS A 79 4.91 13.22 5.82
CA LYS A 79 3.67 12.69 6.36
C LYS A 79 2.75 12.16 5.25
N GLN A 80 2.56 12.91 4.17
CA GLN A 80 1.71 12.48 3.06
C GLN A 80 2.26 11.22 2.39
N LYS A 81 3.57 11.17 2.14
CA LYS A 81 4.23 9.99 1.56
C LYS A 81 4.18 8.77 2.48
N ALA A 82 4.26 8.96 3.80
CA ALA A 82 4.05 7.90 4.76
C ALA A 82 2.61 7.36 4.77
N ILE A 83 1.60 8.25 4.66
CA ILE A 83 0.19 7.84 4.57
C ILE A 83 -0.05 7.07 3.28
N ASN A 84 0.41 7.59 2.13
CA ASN A 84 0.30 6.90 0.84
C ASN A 84 0.96 5.52 0.89
N GLY A 85 2.22 5.44 1.36
CA GLY A 85 2.90 4.15 1.48
C GLY A 85 2.19 3.17 2.41
N ALA A 86 1.48 3.64 3.45
CA ALA A 86 0.64 2.78 4.28
C ALA A 86 -0.59 2.26 3.52
N CYS A 87 -1.23 3.09 2.68
CA CYS A 87 -2.30 2.67 1.79
C CYS A 87 -1.81 1.61 0.80
N GLU A 88 -0.69 1.84 0.12
CA GLU A 88 -0.15 0.86 -0.84
C GLU A 88 0.19 -0.48 -0.16
N LEU A 89 0.70 -0.44 1.08
CA LEU A 89 0.94 -1.68 1.85
C LEU A 89 -0.36 -2.41 2.24
N ILE A 90 -1.44 -1.68 2.47
CA ILE A 90 -2.79 -2.27 2.67
C ILE A 90 -3.25 -2.91 1.36
N GLN A 91 -3.07 -2.25 0.21
CA GLN A 91 -3.37 -2.82 -1.10
C GLN A 91 -2.52 -4.07 -1.40
N VAL A 92 -1.23 -4.09 -1.03
CA VAL A 92 -0.38 -5.29 -1.12
C VAL A 92 -0.99 -6.46 -0.35
N ALA A 93 -1.43 -6.23 0.89
CA ALA A 93 -2.08 -7.27 1.69
C ALA A 93 -3.41 -7.72 1.07
N ALA A 94 -4.22 -6.77 0.58
CA ALA A 94 -5.48 -7.07 -0.11
C ALA A 94 -5.27 -7.86 -1.40
N MET A 95 -4.23 -7.56 -2.17
CA MET A 95 -3.88 -8.28 -3.40
C MET A 95 -3.37 -9.69 -3.11
N CYS A 96 -2.68 -9.92 -1.97
CA CYS A 96 -2.34 -11.28 -1.53
C CYS A 96 -3.59 -12.14 -1.30
N ASP A 97 -4.59 -11.60 -0.61
CA ASP A 97 -5.83 -12.33 -0.35
C ASP A 97 -6.67 -12.50 -1.62
N LYS A 98 -6.79 -11.44 -2.44
CA LYS A 98 -7.46 -11.51 -3.75
C LYS A 98 -6.80 -12.56 -4.64
N PHE A 99 -5.48 -12.66 -4.66
CA PHE A 99 -4.74 -13.66 -5.45
C PHE A 99 -5.14 -15.09 -5.06
N LYS A 100 -5.14 -15.38 -3.76
CA LYS A 100 -5.52 -16.69 -3.22
C LYS A 100 -6.97 -17.03 -3.54
N GLU A 101 -7.88 -16.12 -3.25
CA GLU A 101 -9.32 -16.31 -3.48
C GLU A 101 -9.62 -16.48 -4.98
N SER A 102 -8.96 -15.72 -5.85
CA SER A 102 -9.09 -15.88 -7.32
C SER A 102 -8.67 -17.28 -7.78
N ARG A 103 -7.63 -17.87 -7.19
CA ARG A 103 -7.23 -19.26 -7.50
C ARG A 103 -8.29 -20.25 -7.07
N GLU A 104 -8.79 -20.11 -5.84
CA GLU A 104 -9.82 -21.00 -5.29
C GLU A 104 -11.09 -20.99 -6.17
N VAL A 105 -11.50 -19.81 -6.64
CA VAL A 105 -12.63 -19.65 -7.58
C VAL A 105 -12.36 -20.40 -8.89
N ARG A 106 -11.23 -20.15 -9.56
CA ARG A 106 -10.90 -20.83 -10.84
C ARG A 106 -10.80 -22.35 -10.68
N GLU A 107 -10.24 -22.83 -9.57
CA GLU A 107 -10.16 -24.27 -9.28
C GLU A 107 -11.55 -24.88 -9.06
N SER A 108 -12.47 -24.16 -8.42
CA SER A 108 -13.85 -24.63 -8.23
C SER A 108 -14.63 -24.70 -9.54
N GLU A 109 -14.47 -23.70 -10.42
CA GLU A 109 -15.09 -23.66 -11.73
C GLU A 109 -14.57 -24.75 -12.67
N SER A 110 -13.29 -25.12 -12.55
CA SER A 110 -12.71 -26.21 -13.34
C SER A 110 -13.22 -27.61 -12.97
N LYS A 111 -13.84 -27.75 -11.79
CA LYS A 111 -14.35 -29.02 -11.25
C LYS A 111 -15.87 -29.17 -11.40
N ALA A 112 -16.58 -28.12 -11.81
CA ALA A 112 -18.02 -28.09 -12.03
C ALA A 112 -18.38 -28.46 -13.48
#